data_AF-H6BD85-F1
#
_entry.id   AF-H6BD85-F1
#
_cell.length_a   1.000
_cell.length_b   1.000
_cell.length_c   1.000
_cell.angle_alpha   90.00
_cell.angle_beta   90.00
_cell.angle_gamma   90.00
#
_symmetry.space_group_name_H-M   'P 1'
#
loop_
_entity.id
_entity.type
_entity.pdbx_description
1 polymer ?
#
loop_
_entity_poly.entity_id
_entity_poly.type
_entity_poly.pdbx_seq_one_letter_code
_entity_poly.pdbx_strand_id
1 'polypeptide(L)'
;RGDSIGKISFPAIQAAPSFSCMFPEIFNGRSDIPCFIPCAIDQDPYFRMTRDVAPRMGCLKPALIHSTFFPALQGAQTKMSASDPNSSIFVTDTDQQIKDKINKYAFSGGGATVEEHKLKGGNCDVDVSYQYLTFFMEDDKRLEEIRKTYTSGELMTGSLKKELVEILQKLVGEHRKRREDVTDDLVRQFMKPRKLKFDYPNPDNM
;
A
#
# COMPACT_ATOMS: atom_id res chain seq x y z
N ARG A 1 -26.32 -9.73 -16.98
CA ARG A 1 -26.35 -10.64 -15.81
C ARG A 1 -26.35 -9.77 -14.56
N GLY A 2 -27.29 -9.95 -13.64
CA GLY A 2 -27.29 -9.23 -12.35
C GLY A 2 -26.26 -9.80 -11.38
N ASP A 3 -26.01 -9.08 -10.29
CA ASP A 3 -25.12 -9.53 -9.23
C ASP A 3 -25.74 -10.63 -8.36
N SER A 4 -24.89 -11.48 -7.78
CA SER A 4 -25.33 -12.56 -6.89
C SER A 4 -25.64 -12.04 -5.48
N ILE A 5 -26.52 -12.74 -4.75
CA ILE A 5 -26.86 -12.39 -3.36
C ILE A 5 -25.64 -12.33 -2.43
N GLY A 6 -24.59 -13.11 -2.71
CA GLY A 6 -23.34 -13.08 -1.94
C GLY A 6 -22.56 -11.76 -2.12
N LYS A 7 -22.60 -11.15 -3.31
CA LYS A 7 -21.99 -9.82 -3.52
C LYS A 7 -22.76 -8.74 -2.76
N ILE A 8 -24.08 -8.87 -2.66
CA ILE A 8 -24.95 -7.92 -1.96
C ILE A 8 -24.69 -7.94 -0.44
N SER A 9 -24.45 -9.12 0.15
CA SER A 9 -24.24 -9.28 1.59
C SER A 9 -22.78 -9.06 2.05
N PHE A 10 -21.81 -9.17 1.14
CA PHE A 10 -20.38 -9.05 1.46
C PHE A 10 -19.97 -7.78 2.23
N PRO A 11 -20.53 -6.58 1.97
CA PRO A 11 -20.18 -5.38 2.73
C PRO A 11 -20.35 -5.53 4.26
N ALA A 12 -21.30 -6.35 4.72
CA ALA A 12 -21.47 -6.64 6.14
C ALA A 12 -20.29 -7.44 6.72
N ILE A 13 -19.70 -8.34 5.93
CA ILE A 13 -18.53 -9.13 6.32
C ILE A 13 -17.30 -8.23 6.46
N GLN A 14 -17.12 -7.26 5.54
CA GLN A 14 -16.01 -6.30 5.63
C GLN A 14 -16.21 -5.26 6.75
N ALA A 15 -17.46 -4.95 7.10
CA ALA A 15 -17.79 -4.05 8.21
C ALA A 15 -17.50 -4.67 9.58
N ALA A 16 -17.82 -5.95 9.78
CA ALA A 16 -17.79 -6.61 11.08
C ALA A 16 -16.45 -6.50 11.84
N PRO A 17 -15.27 -6.65 11.21
CA PRO A 17 -13.97 -6.46 11.87
C PRO A 17 -13.74 -5.06 12.48
N SER A 18 -14.57 -4.08 12.15
CA SER A 18 -14.49 -2.72 12.73
C SER A 18 -14.97 -2.66 14.19
N PHE A 19 -15.57 -3.74 14.70
CA PHE A 19 -16.15 -3.80 16.03
C PHE A 19 -15.41 -4.81 16.90
N SER A 20 -14.90 -4.36 18.05
CA SER A 20 -14.10 -5.16 18.98
C SER A 20 -14.85 -6.39 19.50
N CYS A 21 -16.18 -6.32 19.66
CA CYS A 21 -16.98 -7.46 20.13
C CYS A 21 -16.95 -8.66 19.16
N MET A 22 -16.52 -8.48 17.91
CA MET A 22 -16.38 -9.58 16.93
C MET A 22 -15.13 -10.44 17.16
N PHE A 23 -14.23 -10.04 18.07
CA PHE A 23 -13.03 -10.81 18.43
C PHE A 23 -12.98 -11.05 19.95
N PRO A 24 -13.88 -11.88 20.51
CA PRO A 24 -13.97 -12.10 21.95
C PRO A 24 -12.70 -12.70 22.57
N GLU A 25 -11.94 -13.49 21.82
CA GLU A 25 -10.66 -14.05 22.27
C GLU A 25 -9.58 -12.98 22.49
N ILE A 26 -9.75 -11.80 21.87
CA ILE A 26 -8.82 -10.67 21.96
C ILE A 26 -9.35 -9.64 22.96
N PHE A 27 -10.62 -9.26 22.83
CA PHE A 27 -11.20 -8.10 23.51
C PHE A 27 -12.20 -8.45 24.62
N ASN A 28 -12.39 -9.73 24.94
CA ASN A 28 -13.31 -10.21 25.97
C ASN A 28 -14.74 -9.67 25.80
N GLY A 29 -15.23 -9.64 24.55
CA GLY A 29 -16.59 -9.21 24.22
C GLY A 29 -16.86 -7.71 24.32
N ARG A 30 -15.85 -6.90 24.67
CA ARG A 30 -15.97 -5.45 24.76
C ARG A 30 -16.37 -4.82 23.42
N SER A 31 -17.24 -3.81 23.48
CA SER A 31 -17.71 -3.03 22.34
C SER A 31 -17.25 -1.57 22.36
N ASP A 32 -16.53 -1.18 23.41
CA ASP A 32 -16.07 0.19 23.70
C ASP A 32 -14.61 0.44 23.28
N ILE A 33 -13.97 -0.53 22.62
CA ILE A 33 -12.60 -0.38 22.11
C ILE A 33 -12.68 0.19 20.68
N PRO A 34 -12.08 1.37 20.42
CA PRO A 34 -12.12 1.99 19.11
C PRO A 34 -11.28 1.21 18.10
N CYS A 35 -11.73 1.21 16.85
CA CYS A 35 -11.01 0.64 15.71
C CYS A 35 -10.40 1.75 14.86
N PHE A 36 -9.14 1.56 14.44
CA PHE A 36 -8.45 2.43 13.50
C PHE A 36 -8.09 1.63 12.25
N ILE A 37 -8.55 2.10 11.09
CA ILE A 37 -8.47 1.40 9.81
C ILE A 37 -7.57 2.19 8.84
N PRO A 38 -6.31 1.76 8.66
CA PRO A 38 -5.47 2.26 7.58
C PRO A 38 -5.81 1.53 6.27
N CYS A 39 -6.22 2.29 5.24
CA CYS A 39 -6.52 1.72 3.93
C CYS A 39 -6.30 2.72 2.79
N ALA A 40 -6.26 2.23 1.55
CA ALA A 40 -6.39 3.11 0.39
C ALA A 40 -7.82 3.65 0.29
N ILE A 41 -7.99 4.80 -0.37
CA ILE A 41 -9.27 5.53 -0.45
C ILE A 41 -10.40 4.73 -1.14
N ASP A 42 -10.09 3.72 -1.95
CA ASP A 42 -11.10 2.88 -2.61
C ASP A 42 -11.90 2.00 -1.64
N GLN A 43 -11.42 1.79 -0.41
CA GLN A 43 -12.14 1.05 0.62
C GLN A 43 -13.12 1.91 1.43
N ASP A 44 -13.06 3.26 1.30
CA ASP A 44 -13.92 4.18 2.04
C ASP A 44 -15.42 3.87 1.93
N PRO A 45 -15.99 3.46 0.78
CA PRO A 45 -17.42 3.14 0.70
C PRO A 45 -17.89 2.07 1.70
N TYR A 46 -17.05 1.07 2.00
CA TYR A 46 -17.38 0.04 3.00
C TYR A 46 -17.42 0.63 4.41
N PHE A 47 -16.45 1.47 4.75
CA PHE A 47 -16.31 1.99 6.10
C PHE A 47 -17.19 3.21 6.36
N ARG A 48 -17.55 3.97 5.32
CA ARG A 48 -18.61 4.97 5.37
C ARG A 48 -19.94 4.34 5.76
N MET A 49 -20.33 3.24 5.10
CA MET A 49 -21.51 2.44 5.49
C MET A 49 -21.37 1.92 6.93
N THR A 50 -20.20 1.39 7.29
CA THR A 50 -19.94 0.86 8.64
C THR A 50 -20.14 1.93 9.72
N ARG A 51 -19.67 3.16 9.48
CA ARG A 51 -19.83 4.30 10.39
C ARG A 51 -21.28 4.76 10.56
N ASP A 52 -22.10 4.59 9.54
CA ASP A 52 -23.54 4.92 9.61
C ASP A 52 -24.33 3.87 10.40
N VAL A 53 -23.92 2.60 10.32
CA VAL A 53 -24.55 1.48 11.04
C VAL A 53 -24.09 1.41 12.50
N ALA A 54 -22.83 1.75 12.80
CA ALA A 54 -22.23 1.55 14.12
C ALA A 54 -23.07 2.09 15.30
N PRO A 55 -23.58 3.35 15.29
CA PRO A 55 -24.38 3.87 16.40
C PRO A 55 -25.71 3.14 16.60
N ARG A 56 -26.30 2.61 15.51
CA ARG A 56 -27.56 1.84 15.58
C ARG A 56 -27.38 0.49 16.28
N MET A 57 -26.16 -0.01 16.29
CA MET A 57 -25.76 -1.24 16.99
C MET A 57 -25.13 -0.96 18.37
N GLY A 58 -25.10 0.29 18.83
CA GLY A 58 -24.41 0.66 20.08
C GLY A 58 -22.89 0.51 20.01
N CYS A 59 -22.31 0.47 18.82
CA CYS A 59 -20.87 0.33 18.61
C CYS A 59 -20.22 1.67 18.28
N LEU A 60 -18.91 1.78 18.53
CA LEU A 60 -18.13 2.95 18.16
C LEU A 60 -17.91 3.02 16.65
N LYS A 61 -17.91 4.24 16.10
CA LYS A 61 -17.56 4.49 14.70
C LYS A 61 -16.06 4.23 14.50
N PRO A 62 -15.63 3.42 13.51
CA PRO A 62 -14.20 3.28 13.23
C PRO A 62 -13.60 4.59 12.73
N ALA A 63 -12.36 4.86 13.12
CA ALA A 63 -11.53 5.94 12.59
C ALA A 63 -10.76 5.43 11.35
N LEU A 64 -10.51 6.32 10.40
CA LEU A 64 -9.84 5.99 9.14
C LEU A 64 -8.67 6.93 8.86
N ILE A 65 -7.64 6.38 8.22
CA ILE A 65 -6.60 7.14 7.52
C ILE A 65 -6.47 6.60 6.10
N HIS A 66 -6.51 7.50 5.12
CA HIS A 66 -6.53 7.13 3.71
C HIS A 66 -5.18 7.37 3.06
N SER A 67 -4.65 6.35 2.38
CA SER A 67 -3.49 6.52 1.49
C SER A 67 -3.92 6.92 0.07
N THR A 68 -3.02 7.58 -0.64
CA THR A 68 -3.08 7.71 -2.09
C THR A 68 -2.83 6.35 -2.76
N PHE A 69 -3.13 6.27 -4.06
CA PHE A 69 -2.82 5.06 -4.83
C PHE A 69 -1.36 5.03 -5.26
N PHE A 70 -0.82 3.82 -5.27
CA PHE A 70 0.47 3.56 -5.88
C PHE A 70 0.31 3.48 -7.42
N PRO A 71 1.06 4.27 -8.19
CA PRO A 71 0.86 4.37 -9.64
C PRO A 71 1.33 3.08 -10.35
N ALA A 72 0.67 2.73 -11.45
CA ALA A 72 1.15 1.66 -12.32
C ALA A 72 2.41 2.10 -13.09
N LEU A 73 3.21 1.12 -13.55
CA LEU A 73 4.42 1.41 -14.30
C LEU A 73 4.15 2.23 -15.57
N GLN A 74 3.03 2.01 -16.26
CA GLN A 74 2.69 2.72 -17.49
C GLN A 74 2.26 4.19 -17.29
N GLY A 75 2.01 4.64 -16.04
CA GLY A 75 1.67 6.03 -15.77
C GLY A 75 0.77 6.25 -14.55
N ALA A 76 0.72 7.51 -14.11
CA ALA A 76 0.01 7.93 -12.91
C ALA A 76 -1.53 7.80 -12.96
N GLN A 77 -2.11 7.68 -14.16
CA GLN A 77 -3.57 7.58 -14.34
C GLN A 77 -4.12 6.16 -14.17
N THR A 78 -3.25 5.14 -14.13
CA THR A 78 -3.67 3.75 -13.98
C THR A 78 -3.23 3.22 -12.62
N LYS A 79 -4.15 2.56 -11.92
CA LYS A 79 -3.86 1.87 -10.65
C LYS A 79 -3.05 0.62 -10.95
N MET A 80 -2.02 0.35 -10.14
CA MET A 80 -1.29 -0.91 -10.22
C MET A 80 -2.26 -2.09 -10.05
N SER A 81 -2.22 -3.03 -10.99
CA SER A 81 -3.10 -4.21 -11.00
C SER A 81 -2.31 -5.46 -11.33
N ALA A 82 -2.52 -6.50 -10.51
CA ALA A 82 -1.94 -7.82 -10.75
C ALA A 82 -2.40 -8.47 -12.07
N SER A 83 -3.43 -7.92 -12.73
CA SER A 83 -3.93 -8.41 -14.02
C SER A 83 -2.98 -8.14 -15.20
N ASP A 84 -2.11 -7.13 -15.12
CA ASP A 84 -1.04 -6.90 -16.10
C ASP A 84 0.33 -7.08 -15.43
N PRO A 85 1.04 -8.20 -15.71
CA PRO A 85 2.33 -8.49 -15.11
C PRO A 85 3.42 -7.43 -15.36
N ASN A 86 3.28 -6.62 -16.43
CA ASN A 86 4.23 -5.58 -16.80
C ASN A 86 3.87 -4.22 -16.21
N SER A 87 2.69 -4.08 -15.59
CA SER A 87 2.24 -2.86 -14.92
C SER A 87 2.69 -2.74 -13.47
N SER A 88 3.22 -3.83 -12.91
CA SER A 88 3.42 -4.00 -11.47
C SER A 88 4.80 -4.57 -11.16
N ILE A 89 5.41 -4.09 -10.08
CA ILE A 89 6.54 -4.76 -9.43
C ILE A 89 5.97 -5.69 -8.38
N PHE A 90 6.14 -7.00 -8.55
CA PHE A 90 5.67 -7.99 -7.58
C PHE A 90 6.71 -8.19 -6.47
N VAL A 91 6.24 -8.47 -5.25
CA VAL A 91 7.10 -8.83 -4.12
C VAL A 91 7.84 -10.17 -4.30
N THR A 92 7.54 -10.89 -5.37
CA THR A 92 8.21 -12.13 -5.80
C THR A 92 9.19 -11.91 -6.96
N ASP A 93 9.25 -10.70 -7.53
CA ASP A 93 10.15 -10.42 -8.65
C ASP A 93 11.62 -10.56 -8.21
N THR A 94 12.45 -11.06 -9.13
CA THR A 94 13.90 -11.08 -8.98
C THR A 94 14.51 -9.70 -9.24
N ASP A 95 15.74 -9.50 -8.78
CA ASP A 95 16.47 -8.23 -8.93
C ASP A 95 16.57 -7.82 -10.41
N GLN A 96 16.77 -8.79 -11.29
CA GLN A 96 16.80 -8.58 -12.74
C GLN A 96 15.42 -8.20 -13.29
N GLN A 97 14.35 -8.85 -12.84
CA GLN A 97 12.99 -8.49 -13.24
C GLN A 97 12.60 -7.08 -12.78
N ILE A 98 12.95 -6.69 -11.54
CA ILE A 98 12.72 -5.33 -11.03
C ILE A 98 13.43 -4.31 -11.93
N LYS A 99 14.72 -4.53 -12.20
CA LYS A 99 15.53 -3.67 -13.06
C LYS A 99 14.95 -3.56 -14.48
N ASP A 100 14.58 -4.69 -15.09
CA ASP A 100 14.02 -4.71 -16.44
C ASP A 100 12.67 -4.01 -16.51
N LYS A 101 11.80 -4.22 -15.52
CA LYS A 101 10.48 -3.59 -15.48
C LYS A 101 10.57 -2.07 -15.30
N ILE A 102 11.42 -1.59 -14.39
CA ILE A 102 11.63 -0.15 -14.21
C ILE A 102 12.23 0.47 -15.47
N ASN A 103 13.26 -0.15 -16.06
CA ASN A 103 13.90 0.42 -17.24
C ASN A 103 12.98 0.43 -18.47
N LYS A 104 12.23 -0.65 -18.73
CA LYS A 104 11.43 -0.81 -19.95
C LYS A 104 10.02 -0.25 -19.85
N TYR A 105 9.37 -0.36 -18.69
CA TYR A 105 7.93 -0.10 -18.56
C TYR A 105 7.59 1.10 -17.68
N ALA A 106 8.47 1.53 -16.76
CA ALA A 106 8.20 2.72 -15.96
C ALA A 106 8.19 3.97 -16.86
N PHE A 107 7.04 4.65 -16.92
CA PHE A 107 6.86 5.86 -17.69
C PHE A 107 7.80 6.96 -17.20
N SER A 108 8.43 7.64 -18.16
CA SER A 108 9.41 8.70 -17.94
C SER A 108 8.76 10.06 -18.15
N GLY A 109 8.93 10.96 -17.19
CA GLY A 109 8.61 12.38 -17.32
C GLY A 109 9.73 13.22 -17.92
N GLY A 110 10.88 12.63 -18.26
CA GLY A 110 12.01 13.30 -18.90
C GLY A 110 11.85 13.53 -20.41
N GLY A 111 12.63 14.46 -20.97
CA GLY A 111 12.69 14.71 -22.42
C GLY A 111 13.07 13.47 -23.25
N ALA A 112 12.60 13.41 -24.51
CA ALA A 112 12.79 12.24 -25.38
C ALA A 112 14.26 12.05 -25.81
N THR A 113 15.03 13.14 -25.77
CA THR A 113 16.47 13.14 -26.07
C THR A 113 17.25 13.75 -24.90
N VAL A 114 18.55 13.46 -24.83
CA VAL A 114 19.44 14.03 -23.81
C VAL A 114 19.48 15.56 -23.90
N GLU A 115 19.51 16.11 -25.11
CA GLU A 115 19.51 17.56 -25.32
C GLU A 115 18.21 18.21 -24.85
N GLU A 116 17.07 17.61 -25.19
CA GLU A 116 15.77 18.10 -24.71
C GLU A 116 15.67 18.03 -23.19
N HIS A 117 16.12 16.92 -22.59
CA HIS A 117 16.10 16.74 -21.14
C HIS A 117 16.98 17.79 -20.43
N LYS A 118 18.18 18.06 -20.94
CA LYS A 118 19.06 19.09 -20.37
C LYS A 118 18.50 20.51 -20.54
N LEU A 119 17.72 20.76 -21.59
CA LEU A 119 17.14 22.07 -21.87
C LEU A 119 15.85 22.34 -21.09
N LYS A 120 14.97 21.33 -20.99
CA LYS A 120 13.61 21.45 -20.44
C LYS A 120 13.42 20.80 -19.07
N GLY A 121 14.36 19.96 -18.63
CA GLY A 121 14.23 19.14 -17.44
C GLY A 121 13.28 17.95 -17.58
N GLY A 122 13.08 17.25 -16.48
CA GLY A 122 12.07 16.22 -16.31
C GLY A 122 10.89 16.67 -15.46
N ASN A 123 9.71 16.13 -15.73
CA ASN A 123 8.50 16.40 -14.97
C ASN A 123 8.26 15.32 -13.89
N CYS A 124 8.55 15.66 -12.64
CA CYS A 124 8.33 14.82 -11.46
C CYS A 124 6.86 14.43 -11.24
N ASP A 125 5.88 15.24 -11.67
CA ASP A 125 4.45 14.98 -11.41
C ASP A 125 3.93 13.79 -12.22
N VAL A 126 4.58 13.46 -13.33
CA VAL A 126 4.19 12.36 -14.22
C VAL A 126 5.20 11.22 -14.27
N ASP A 127 6.44 11.45 -13.81
CA ASP A 127 7.49 10.42 -13.81
C ASP A 127 7.21 9.34 -12.75
N VAL A 128 6.93 8.13 -13.21
CA VAL A 128 6.58 7.01 -12.31
C VAL A 128 7.75 6.62 -11.41
N SER A 129 8.99 6.80 -11.88
CA SER A 129 10.17 6.45 -11.09
C SER A 129 10.32 7.42 -9.92
N TYR A 130 10.17 8.72 -10.19
CA TYR A 130 10.14 9.73 -9.14
C TYR A 130 8.97 9.51 -8.17
N GLN A 131 7.76 9.23 -8.69
CA GLN A 131 6.61 8.92 -7.84
C GLN A 131 6.86 7.73 -6.92
N TYR A 132 7.56 6.68 -7.37
CA TYR A 132 7.89 5.54 -6.49
C TYR A 132 8.89 5.93 -5.40
N LEU A 133 9.85 6.80 -5.72
CA LEU A 133 10.79 7.31 -4.73
C LEU A 133 10.07 8.04 -3.59
N THR A 134 8.98 8.78 -3.86
CA THR A 134 8.23 9.45 -2.78
C THR A 134 7.58 8.49 -1.78
N PHE A 135 7.44 7.21 -2.11
CA PHE A 135 6.92 6.18 -1.19
C PHE A 135 8.01 5.42 -0.44
N PHE A 136 9.18 5.22 -1.05
CA PHE A 136 10.20 4.30 -0.56
C PHE A 136 11.53 4.94 -0.18
N MET A 137 11.78 6.18 -0.59
CA MET A 137 12.94 6.94 -0.14
C MET A 137 12.65 7.55 1.23
N GLU A 138 13.42 7.15 2.23
CA GLU A 138 13.28 7.63 3.61
C GLU A 138 14.03 8.95 3.87
N ASP A 139 14.97 9.33 3.00
CA ASP A 139 15.73 10.58 3.12
C ASP A 139 15.05 11.72 2.34
N ASP A 140 14.29 12.54 3.08
CA ASP A 140 13.59 13.72 2.53
C ASP A 140 14.53 14.71 1.82
N LYS A 141 15.76 14.87 2.29
CA LYS A 141 16.73 15.79 1.68
C LYS A 141 17.18 15.26 0.33
N ARG A 142 17.46 13.95 0.26
CA ARG A 142 17.83 13.30 -1.00
C ARG A 142 16.67 13.33 -1.99
N LEU A 143 15.44 13.09 -1.54
CA LEU A 143 14.26 13.15 -2.40
C LEU A 143 14.05 14.55 -2.99
N GLU A 144 14.22 15.60 -2.18
CA GLU A 144 14.13 16.99 -2.63
C GLU A 144 15.28 17.38 -3.57
N GLU A 145 16.49 16.87 -3.34
CA GLU A 145 17.63 17.05 -4.25
C GLU A 145 17.35 16.42 -5.62
N ILE A 146 16.84 15.19 -5.64
CA ILE A 146 16.43 14.49 -6.87
C ILE A 146 15.35 15.30 -7.58
N ARG A 147 14.34 15.82 -6.85
CA ARG A 147 13.29 16.64 -7.44
C ARG A 147 13.87 17.85 -8.15
N LYS A 148 14.77 18.60 -7.49
CA LYS A 148 15.40 19.80 -8.06
C LYS A 148 16.27 19.48 -9.27
N THR A 149 17.15 18.48 -9.14
CA THR A 149 18.12 18.12 -10.19
C THR A 149 17.46 17.45 -11.39
N TYR A 150 16.38 16.68 -11.19
CA TYR A 150 15.58 16.13 -12.28
C TYR A 150 14.80 17.23 -13.01
N THR A 151 14.18 18.14 -12.26
CA THR A 151 13.43 19.27 -12.81
C THR A 151 14.33 20.26 -13.56
N SER A 152 15.60 20.42 -13.15
CA SER A 152 16.56 21.28 -13.85
C SER A 152 17.17 20.61 -15.10
N GLY A 153 17.03 19.30 -15.27
CA GLY A 153 17.67 18.53 -16.35
C GLY A 153 19.11 18.09 -16.07
N GLU A 154 19.60 18.31 -14.85
CA GLU A 154 20.92 17.84 -14.41
C GLU A 154 20.94 16.32 -14.20
N LEU A 155 19.91 15.80 -13.52
CA LEU A 155 19.76 14.37 -13.27
C LEU A 155 19.06 13.69 -14.46
N MET A 156 19.77 12.81 -15.16
CA MET A 156 19.17 12.06 -16.27
C MET A 156 18.16 10.99 -15.77
N THR A 157 17.11 10.72 -16.56
CA THR A 157 16.12 9.67 -16.26
C THR A 157 16.74 8.30 -15.98
N GLY A 158 17.82 7.92 -16.67
CA GLY A 158 18.51 6.66 -16.42
C GLY A 158 19.11 6.58 -15.01
N SER A 159 19.64 7.69 -14.50
CA SER A 159 20.19 7.79 -13.14
C SER A 159 19.08 7.74 -12.08
N LEU A 160 17.97 8.45 -12.32
CA LEU A 160 16.77 8.39 -11.48
C LEU A 160 16.24 6.95 -11.35
N LYS A 161 16.09 6.25 -12.48
CA LYS A 161 15.65 4.85 -12.51
C LYS A 161 16.62 3.93 -11.78
N LYS A 162 17.93 4.15 -11.91
CA LYS A 162 18.95 3.35 -11.22
C LYS A 162 18.80 3.44 -9.70
N GLU A 163 18.62 4.66 -9.17
CA GLU A 163 18.44 4.87 -7.73
C GLU A 163 17.16 4.20 -7.21
N LEU A 164 16.06 4.29 -7.95
CA LEU A 164 14.85 3.55 -7.63
C LEU A 164 15.06 2.02 -7.65
N VAL A 165 15.75 1.49 -8.66
CA VAL A 165 16.02 0.05 -8.77
C VAL A 165 16.80 -0.44 -7.55
N GLU A 166 17.81 0.29 -7.09
CA GLU A 166 18.60 -0.07 -5.90
C GLU A 166 17.73 -0.16 -4.63
N ILE A 167 16.83 0.82 -4.43
CA ILE A 167 15.89 0.83 -3.30
C ILE A 167 14.92 -0.36 -3.39
N LEU A 168 14.31 -0.59 -4.55
CA LEU A 168 13.33 -1.66 -4.74
C LEU A 168 13.97 -3.05 -4.62
N GLN A 169 15.18 -3.25 -5.15
CA GLN A 169 15.91 -4.52 -5.02
C GLN A 169 16.20 -4.84 -3.56
N LYS A 170 16.64 -3.84 -2.78
CA LYS A 170 16.83 -4.01 -1.33
C LYS A 170 15.50 -4.35 -0.65
N LEU A 171 14.45 -3.57 -0.88
CA LEU A 171 13.14 -3.74 -0.25
C LEU A 171 12.53 -5.13 -0.53
N VAL A 172 12.47 -5.52 -1.81
CA VAL A 172 11.91 -6.81 -2.24
C VAL A 172 12.82 -7.96 -1.84
N GLY A 173 14.14 -7.80 -1.94
CA GLY A 173 15.10 -8.80 -1.48
C GLY A 173 14.97 -9.11 0.00
N GLU A 174 14.84 -8.09 0.86
CA GLU A 174 14.60 -8.26 2.28
C GLU A 174 13.21 -8.86 2.57
N HIS A 175 12.16 -8.47 1.83
CA HIS A 175 10.84 -9.07 1.96
C HIS A 175 10.87 -10.58 1.64
N ARG A 176 11.53 -10.98 0.55
CA ARG A 176 11.67 -12.39 0.17
C ARG A 176 12.38 -13.20 1.25
N LYS A 177 13.51 -12.70 1.78
CA LYS A 177 14.22 -13.34 2.91
C LYS A 177 13.32 -13.55 4.12
N ARG A 178 12.62 -12.49 4.57
CA ARG A 178 11.67 -12.61 5.69
C ARG A 178 10.53 -13.57 5.40
N ARG A 179 10.08 -13.66 4.14
CA ARG A 179 9.02 -14.59 3.72
C ARG A 179 9.49 -16.05 3.72
N GLU A 180 10.76 -16.31 3.39
CA GLU A 180 11.36 -17.65 3.45
C GLU A 180 11.41 -18.18 4.88
N ASP A 181 11.57 -17.29 5.87
CA ASP A 181 11.55 -17.65 7.30
C ASP A 181 10.13 -17.94 7.84
N VAL A 182 9.07 -17.71 7.05
CA VAL A 182 7.69 -17.96 7.47
C VAL A 182 7.35 -19.44 7.33
N THR A 183 7.22 -20.13 8.45
CA THR A 183 6.84 -21.55 8.51
C THR A 183 5.32 -21.74 8.55
N ASP A 184 4.84 -22.93 8.16
CA ASP A 184 3.43 -23.31 8.31
C ASP A 184 2.93 -23.17 9.75
N ASP A 185 3.77 -23.48 10.73
CA ASP A 185 3.42 -23.33 12.14
C ASP A 185 3.30 -21.87 12.55
N LEU A 186 4.14 -20.99 12.01
CA LEU A 186 3.99 -19.55 12.20
C LEU A 186 2.67 -19.06 11.60
N VAL A 187 2.34 -19.47 10.37
CA VAL A 187 1.06 -19.12 9.73
C VAL A 187 -0.12 -19.61 10.57
N ARG A 188 -0.10 -20.88 10.99
CA ARG A 188 -1.13 -21.45 11.89
C ARG A 188 -1.23 -20.67 13.19
N GLN A 189 -0.11 -20.29 13.79
CA GLN A 189 -0.08 -19.50 15.02
C GLN A 189 -0.75 -18.14 14.81
N PHE A 190 -0.46 -17.44 13.70
CA PHE A 190 -1.07 -16.15 13.40
C PHE A 190 -2.58 -16.26 13.12
N MET A 191 -3.01 -17.30 12.39
CA MET A 191 -4.41 -17.53 12.02
C MET A 191 -5.27 -18.15 13.12
N LYS A 192 -4.67 -18.71 14.18
CA LYS A 192 -5.38 -19.28 15.32
C LYS A 192 -5.98 -18.16 16.19
N PRO A 193 -7.31 -18.14 16.42
CA PRO A 193 -7.93 -17.28 17.43
C PRO A 193 -7.28 -17.51 18.80
N ARG A 194 -6.77 -16.44 19.40
CA ARG A 194 -6.04 -16.47 20.67
C ARG A 194 -6.00 -15.08 21.29
N LYS A 195 -5.78 -15.03 22.60
CA LYS A 195 -5.42 -13.81 23.30
C LYS A 195 -4.10 -13.26 22.79
N LEU A 196 -4.06 -11.96 22.51
CA LEU A 196 -2.84 -11.24 22.14
C LEU A 196 -2.07 -10.80 23.39
N LYS A 197 -0.87 -10.23 23.21
CA LYS A 197 -0.05 -9.69 24.31
C LYS A 197 -0.58 -8.34 24.84
N PHE A 198 -1.90 -8.25 25.01
CA PHE A 198 -2.61 -7.09 25.54
C PHE A 198 -3.73 -7.59 26.45
N ASP A 199 -3.99 -6.84 27.52
CA ASP A 199 -5.00 -7.17 28.52
C ASP A 199 -6.19 -6.22 28.43
N TYR A 200 -7.37 -6.79 28.17
CA TYR A 200 -8.65 -6.08 28.16
C TYR A 200 -9.54 -6.71 29.23
N PRO A 201 -9.58 -6.19 30.47
CA PRO A 201 -10.36 -6.81 31.54
C PRO A 201 -11.84 -6.89 31.16
N ASN A 202 -12.51 -7.97 31.60
CA ASN A 202 -13.95 -8.11 31.41
C ASN A 202 -14.65 -6.95 32.15
N PRO A 203 -15.59 -6.22 31.52
CA PRO A 203 -16.43 -5.24 32.21
C PRO A 203 -17.11 -5.78 33.48
N ASP A 204 -17.39 -7.08 33.60
CA ASP A 204 -17.98 -7.67 34.82
C ASP A 204 -16.99 -7.82 35.99
N ASN A 205 -15.68 -7.65 35.74
CA ASN A 205 -14.60 -7.75 36.74
C ASN A 205 -14.06 -6.36 37.14
N MET A 206 -14.78 -5.28 36.82
CA MET A 206 -14.54 -3.89 37.24
C MET A 206 -15.61 -3.46 38.25
#